data_AF-A0A2U8DYJ9-F1
#
_entry.id   AF-A0A2U8DYJ9-F1
#
_cell.length_a   1.000
_cell.length_b   1.000
_cell.length_c   1.000
_cell.angle_alpha   90.00
_cell.angle_beta   90.00
_cell.angle_gamma   90.00
#
_symmetry.space_group_name_H-M   'P 1'
#
loop_
_entity.id
_entity.type
_entity.pdbx_description
1 polymer ?
#
loop_
_entity_poly.entity_id
_entity_poly.type
_entity_poly.pdbx_seq_one_letter_code
_entity_poly.pdbx_strand_id
1 'polypeptide(L)' 'MTCRMPNHSSNNTHICSLCNHVGRQDEVAFVSPVCKTSNSGEGAYKSIGFYICLDSKKCNEQIVSTEKLERILKNVNNIK' A
#
# COMPACT_ATOMS: atom_id res chain seq x y z
N MET A 1 0.59 12.81 7.00
CA MET A 1 1.08 11.55 6.40
C MET A 1 1.40 11.84 4.96
N THR A 2 2.62 11.55 4.51
CA THR A 2 3.00 11.72 3.10
C THR A 2 3.10 10.34 2.47
N CYS A 3 2.36 10.13 1.38
CA CYS A 3 2.46 8.92 0.56
C CYS A 3 3.34 9.22 -0.65
N ARG A 4 4.37 8.40 -0.86
CA ARG A 4 5.20 8.46 -2.07
C ARG A 4 4.77 7.38 -3.05
N MET A 5 4.54 7.76 -4.29
CA MET A 5 4.26 6.85 -5.41
C MET A 5 5.33 7.07 -6.48
N PRO A 6 6.51 6.44 -6.35
CA PRO A 6 7.56 6.58 -7.34
C PRO A 6 7.11 5.97 -8.67
N ASN A 7 7.30 6.71 -9.77
CA ASN A 7 7.09 6.18 -11.10
C ASN A 7 8.29 5.30 -11.48
N HIS A 8 8.16 3.99 -11.28
CA HIS A 8 9.15 3.03 -11.75
C HIS A 8 8.78 2.59 -13.17
N SER A 9 9.70 2.72 -14.11
CA SER A 9 9.61 2.11 -15.44
C SER A 9 10.28 0.72 -15.40
N SER A 10 9.49 -0.35 -15.36
CA SER A 10 9.94 -1.74 -15.40
C SER A 10 8.83 -2.62 -15.99
N ASN A 11 9.17 -3.58 -16.84
CA ASN A 11 8.15 -4.47 -17.41
C ASN A 11 7.67 -5.58 -16.44
N ASN A 12 7.91 -5.42 -15.14
CA ASN A 12 7.54 -6.40 -14.14
C ASN A 12 6.05 -6.33 -13.81
N THR A 13 5.48 -7.49 -13.54
CA THR A 13 4.15 -7.60 -12.95
C THR A 13 4.24 -7.55 -11.43
N HIS A 14 3.25 -6.92 -10.81
CA HIS A 14 3.14 -6.75 -9.37
C HIS A 14 1.77 -7.20 -8.90
N ILE A 15 1.68 -7.58 -7.62
CA ILE A 15 0.46 -8.08 -7.01
C ILE A 15 -0.11 -7.01 -6.08
N CYS A 16 -1.37 -6.62 -6.32
CA CYS A 16 -2.09 -5.70 -5.45
C CYS A 16 -2.30 -6.34 -4.06
N SER A 17 -1.90 -5.63 -3.01
CA SER A 17 -1.99 -6.11 -1.62
C SER A 17 -3.44 -6.12 -1.08
N LEU A 18 -4.39 -5.50 -1.78
CA LEU A 18 -5.80 -5.45 -1.40
C LEU A 18 -6.61 -6.56 -2.08
N CYS A 19 -6.67 -6.55 -3.42
CA CYS A 19 -7.48 -7.49 -4.20
C CYS A 19 -6.71 -8.72 -4.72
N ASN A 20 -5.40 -8.84 -4.48
CA ASN A 20 -4.51 -9.86 -5.08
C ASN A 20 -4.43 -9.85 -6.61
N HIS A 21 -4.93 -8.80 -7.27
CA HIS A 21 -4.82 -8.67 -8.72
C HIS A 21 -3.35 -8.60 -9.15
N VAL A 22 -2.98 -9.39 -10.15
CA VAL A 22 -1.66 -9.36 -10.77
C VAL A 22 -1.73 -8.44 -11.98
N GLY A 23 -1.07 -7.28 -11.90
CA GLY A 23 -1.11 -6.27 -12.95
C GLY A 23 0.29 -5.79 -13.34
N ARG A 24 0.38 -5.12 -14.47
CA ARG A 24 1.57 -4.35 -14.88
C ARG A 24 1.57 -2.98 -14.19
N GLN A 25 2.56 -2.16 -14.48
CA GLN A 25 2.76 -0.87 -13.81
C GLN A 25 1.68 0.19 -14.07
N ASP A 26 0.97 0.05 -15.19
CA ASP A 26 -0.20 0.83 -15.56
C ASP A 26 -1.48 0.41 -14.82
N GLU A 27 -1.45 -0.76 -14.18
CA GLU A 27 -2.57 -1.27 -13.37
C GLU A 27 -2.26 -1.25 -11.87
N VAL A 28 -1.02 -1.54 -11.48
CA VAL A 28 -0.56 -1.70 -10.10
C VAL A 28 0.70 -0.89 -9.85
N ALA A 29 0.64 0.02 -8.88
CA ALA A 29 1.73 0.91 -8.51
C ALA A 29 2.25 0.64 -7.10
N PHE A 30 3.54 0.90 -6.90
CA PHE A 30 4.17 0.86 -5.59
C PHE A 30 3.82 2.13 -4.81
N VAL A 31 3.38 1.96 -3.58
CA VAL A 31 3.02 3.04 -2.66
C VAL A 31 3.80 2.87 -1.37
N SER A 32 4.43 3.96 -0.95
CA SER A 32 5.20 4.01 0.27
C SER A 32 4.79 5.18 1.16
N PRO A 33 3.81 5.00 2.05
CA PRO A 33 3.54 5.94 3.14
C PRO A 33 4.71 6.01 4.13
N VAL A 34 4.99 7.23 4.59
CA VAL A 34 5.88 7.49 5.73
C VAL A 34 5.04 7.52 7.02
N CYS A 35 5.28 6.55 7.90
CA CYS A 35 4.50 6.27 9.10
C CYS A 35 5.32 6.57 10.37
N LYS A 36 4.67 7.02 11.44
CA LYS A 36 5.31 7.17 12.76
C LYS A 36 5.44 5.81 13.43
N THR A 37 6.60 5.55 14.04
CA THR A 37 6.83 4.31 14.79
C THR A 37 6.37 4.43 16.24
N SER A 38 6.19 3.29 16.91
CA SER A 38 5.64 3.20 18.28
C SER A 38 6.59 3.78 19.32
N ASN A 39 7.88 3.83 19.00
CA ASN A 39 8.93 4.46 19.81
C ASN A 39 9.01 5.95 19.54
N SER A 40 7.88 6.65 19.67
CA SER A 40 7.69 8.06 19.30
C SER A 40 8.46 9.07 20.18
N GLY A 41 9.35 8.63 21.08
CA GLY A 41 10.18 9.51 21.92
C GLY A 41 11.22 10.32 21.13
N GLU A 42 11.66 9.84 19.96
CA GLU A 42 12.74 10.48 19.17
C GLU A 42 12.39 10.70 17.69
N GLY A 43 11.10 10.77 17.33
CA GLY A 43 10.72 11.13 15.95
C GLY A 43 11.11 10.08 14.88
N ALA A 44 11.20 8.81 15.25
CA ALA A 44 11.49 7.75 14.29
C ALA A 44 10.31 7.51 13.33
N TYR A 45 10.51 7.83 12.05
CA TYR A 45 9.59 7.54 10.95
C TYR A 45 10.06 6.32 10.16
N LYS A 46 9.12 5.49 9.70
CA LYS A 46 9.40 4.34 8.83
C LYS A 46 8.53 4.40 7.59
N SER A 47 9.13 4.12 6.43
CA SER A 47 8.40 3.91 5.19
C SER A 47 7.90 2.47 5.12
N ILE A 48 6.59 2.28 4.89
CA ILE A 48 5.99 0.97 4.65
C ILE A 48 5.70 0.90 3.16
N GLY A 49 6.22 -0.10 2.45
CA GLY A 49 6.01 -0.26 1.00
C GLY A 49 5.03 -1.38 0.68
N PHE A 50 4.09 -1.12 -0.22
CA PHE A 50 3.18 -2.14 -0.76
C PHE A 50 2.68 -1.74 -2.15
N TYR A 51 2.17 -2.71 -2.90
CA TYR A 51 1.63 -2.50 -4.24
C TYR A 51 0.10 -2.40 -4.19
N ILE A 52 -0.48 -1.41 -4.84
CA ILE A 52 -1.95 -1.25 -4.96
C ILE A 52 -2.35 -0.98 -6.39
N CYS A 53 -3.59 -1.33 -6.74
CA CYS A 53 -4.18 -0.93 -8.00
C CYS A 53 -4.27 0.60 -8.12
N LEU A 54 -3.96 1.13 -9.30
CA LEU A 54 -4.15 2.54 -9.61
C LEU A 54 -5.64 2.91 -9.69
N ASP A 55 -6.47 2.01 -10.20
CA ASP A 55 -7.92 2.16 -10.22
C ASP A 55 -8.54 1.56 -8.96
N SER A 56 -8.89 2.43 -8.01
CA SER A 56 -9.53 2.02 -6.75
C SER A 56 -10.94 1.47 -6.96
N LYS A 57 -11.67 1.89 -8.02
CA LYS A 57 -13.02 1.41 -8.28
C LYS A 57 -12.98 -0.06 -8.71
N LYS A 58 -12.13 -0.38 -9.69
CA LYS A 58 -11.89 -1.78 -10.12
C LYS A 58 -11.33 -2.64 -8.99
N CYS A 59 -10.43 -2.08 -8.18
CA CYS A 59 -9.91 -2.79 -7.01
C CYS A 59 -11.03 -3.16 -6.04
N ASN A 60 -11.93 -2.22 -5.72
CA ASN A 60 -13.03 -2.44 -4.79
C ASN A 60 -14.04 -3.49 -5.30
N GLU A 61 -14.27 -3.56 -6.61
CA GLU A 61 -15.12 -4.59 -7.23
C GLU A 61 -14.53 -6.01 -7.09
N GLN A 62 -13.21 -6.13 -6.92
CA GLN A 62 -12.50 -7.41 -6.77
C GLN A 62 -12.17 -7.78 -5.31
N ILE A 63 -12.37 -6.87 -4.35
CA ILE A 63 -12.12 -7.16 -2.94
C ILE A 63 -13.21 -8.10 -2.41
N VAL A 64 -12.78 -9.27 -1.93
CA VAL A 64 -13.66 -10.28 -1.33
C VAL A 64 -13.79 -10.11 0.18
N SER A 65 -12.77 -9.53 0.84
CA SER A 65 -12.75 -9.31 2.30
C SER A 65 -11.99 -8.03 2.67
N THR A 66 -12.48 -7.32 3.69
CA THR A 66 -11.86 -6.08 4.22
C THR A 66 -10.66 -6.35 5.13
N GLU A 67 -10.39 -7.60 5.52
CA GLU A 67 -9.32 -7.97 6.45
C GLU A 67 -7.95 -7.43 6.02
N LYS A 68 -7.65 -7.46 4.71
CA LYS A 68 -6.38 -6.96 4.17
C LYS A 68 -6.26 -5.45 4.27
N LEU A 69 -7.36 -4.75 4.00
CA LEU A 69 -7.43 -3.31 4.12
C LEU A 69 -7.24 -2.90 5.59
N GLU A 70 -7.97 -3.54 6.50
CA GLU A 70 -7.85 -3.30 7.94
C GLU A 70 -6.44 -3.57 8.46
N ARG A 71 -5.81 -4.67 8.01
CA ARG A 71 -4.42 -4.98 8.37
C ARG A 71 -3.44 -3.92 7.89
N ILE A 72 -3.59 -3.43 6.66
CA ILE A 72 -2.75 -2.35 6.13
C ILE A 72 -2.97 -1.06 6.94
N LEU A 73 -4.22 -0.70 7.24
CA LEU A 73 -4.55 0.48 8.03
C LEU A 73 -4.01 0.39 9.46
N LYS A 74 -4.09 -0.76 10.12
CA LYS A 74 -3.50 -1.00 11.44
C LYS A 74 -1.98 -0.85 11.40
N ASN A 75 -1.32 -1.42 10.39
CA ASN A 75 0.13 -1.31 10.22
C ASN A 75 0.59 0.13 9.95
N VAL A 76 -0.10 0.86 9.07
CA VAL A 76 0.25 2.24 8.69
C VAL A 76 0.03 3.22 9.83
N ASN A 77 -1.06 3.04 10.60
CA ASN A 77 -1.38 3.92 11.72
C ASN A 77 -0.82 3.44 13.07
N ASN A 78 -0.12 2.31 13.08
CA ASN A 78 0.41 1.69 14.30
C ASN A 78 -0.67 1.47 15.38
N ILE A 79 -1.82 0.99 14.93
CA ILE A 79 -2.97 0.67 15.79
C ILE A 79 -2.83 -0.81 16.16
N LYS A 80 -2.81 -1.11 17.47
CA LYS A 80 -2.76 -2.48 18.01
C LYS A 80 -4.09 -3.20 17.82
#